data_AF-A0A8S3UTL1-F1
#
_entry.id   AF-A0A8S3UTL1-F1
#
_cell.length_a   1.000
_cell.length_b   1.000
_cell.length_c   1.000
_cell.angle_alpha   90.00
_cell.angle_beta   90.00
_cell.angle_gamma   90.00
#
_symmetry.space_group_name_H-M   'P 1'
#
loop_
_entity.id
_entity.type
_entity.pdbx_description
1 polymer ?
#
loop_
_entity_poly.entity_id
_entity_poly.type
_entity_poly.pdbx_seq_one_letter_code
_entity_poly.pdbx_strand_id
1 'polypeptide(L)'
;MANTHRAPKQWCLTKIETVNSFENWRQNIIYTLSLDPHFAPFLGDNVQWQKKTRFGPNRGFLNDGEDVAEANRRTREQKVSMLELMLGQIANYCPVISRNTIVKNSTSIENIWQTIRLHYGFQSTGAHFIDFAAIHFEPNERPEDLYQRIMAFVEDNLLRRDTQITHHGGAIEEDEEMTPSLENFVVLTWLRLIHTDLPKLVKQRYGTELRSRTLSSIKPEVSQALDSLLEELRNSEDAKVMRAATSNFPAKSKFVHEEKLKLSYPRSIKSCPLCKATGRPDRHFLSKCSFLPKIHG
;
A
#
# COMPACT_ATOMS: atom_id res chain seq x y z
N MET A 1 30.44 37.13 5.04
CA MET A 1 29.31 37.17 4.10
C MET A 1 28.13 36.54 4.81
N ALA A 2 27.12 37.33 5.18
CA ALA A 2 25.94 36.82 5.88
C ALA A 2 25.16 35.94 4.90
N ASN A 3 25.04 34.65 5.21
CA ASN A 3 24.28 33.70 4.43
C ASN A 3 22.80 34.12 4.53
N THR A 4 22.31 34.82 3.52
CA THR A 4 20.90 35.21 3.44
C THR A 4 20.11 33.95 3.11
N HIS A 5 19.72 33.20 4.14
CA HIS A 5 18.77 32.11 4.03
C HIS A 5 17.43 32.70 3.58
N ARG A 6 17.25 32.82 2.27
CA ARG A 6 16.02 33.35 1.67
C ARG A 6 14.93 32.30 1.88
N ALA A 7 13.84 32.71 2.51
CA ALA A 7 12.69 31.84 2.69
C ALA A 7 12.23 31.29 1.33
N PRO A 8 11.88 29.99 1.23
CA PRO A 8 11.34 29.44 0.00
C PRO A 8 10.05 30.18 -0.37
N LYS A 9 9.82 30.37 -1.67
CA LYS A 9 8.67 31.13 -2.18
C LYS A 9 7.37 30.56 -1.59
N GLN A 10 6.62 31.39 -0.87
CA GLN A 10 5.30 31.03 -0.35
C GLN A 10 4.27 31.02 -1.48
N TRP A 11 3.28 30.14 -1.39
CA TRP A 11 2.14 30.08 -2.33
C TRP A 11 0.83 29.92 -1.58
N CYS A 12 -0.27 30.23 -2.28
CA CYS A 12 -1.61 30.04 -1.75
C CYS A 12 -2.08 28.62 -2.02
N LEU A 13 -2.76 28.01 -1.06
CA LEU A 13 -3.50 26.77 -1.28
C LEU A 13 -4.63 26.98 -2.29
N THR A 14 -4.83 25.99 -3.15
CA THR A 14 -5.86 25.99 -4.19
C THR A 14 -7.04 25.08 -3.81
N LYS A 15 -8.08 25.01 -4.66
CA LYS A 15 -9.26 24.18 -4.36
C LYS A 15 -8.98 22.67 -4.32
N ILE A 16 -7.89 22.22 -4.93
CA ILE A 16 -7.53 20.81 -5.04
C ILE A 16 -6.06 20.70 -4.66
N GLU A 17 -5.78 19.96 -3.60
CA GLU A 17 -4.42 19.70 -3.12
C GLU A 17 -4.29 18.20 -2.84
N THR A 18 -3.09 17.67 -2.95
CA THR A 18 -2.73 16.35 -2.39
C THR A 18 -2.20 16.51 -0.96
N VAL A 19 -2.16 15.41 -0.20
CA VAL A 19 -1.57 15.40 1.15
C VAL A 19 -0.13 15.93 1.11
N ASN A 20 0.68 15.44 0.17
CA ASN A 20 2.07 15.88 0.01
C ASN A 20 2.18 17.39 -0.34
N SER A 21 1.38 17.92 -1.26
CA SER A 21 1.42 19.37 -1.55
C SER A 21 1.01 20.21 -0.34
N PHE A 22 0.05 19.74 0.46
CA PHE A 22 -0.35 20.39 1.70
C PHE A 22 0.74 20.35 2.77
N GLU A 23 1.38 19.20 3.00
CA GLU A 23 2.49 19.11 3.98
C GLU A 23 3.67 19.99 3.57
N ASN A 24 4.02 20.01 2.29
CA ASN A 24 5.06 20.92 1.78
C ASN A 24 4.69 22.39 2.01
N TRP A 25 3.44 22.75 1.77
CA TRP A 25 2.93 24.10 2.05
C TRP A 25 2.99 24.42 3.54
N ARG A 26 2.51 23.51 4.41
CA ARG A 26 2.52 23.67 5.87
C ARG A 26 3.94 23.89 6.38
N GLN A 27 4.89 23.05 5.96
CA GLN A 27 6.30 23.18 6.35
C GLN A 27 6.89 24.51 5.86
N ASN A 28 6.58 24.94 4.64
CA ASN A 28 7.01 26.25 4.13
C ASN A 28 6.45 27.41 4.96
N ILE A 29 5.17 27.36 5.33
CA ILE A 29 4.53 28.37 6.18
C ILE A 29 5.15 28.40 7.57
N ILE A 30 5.32 27.25 8.22
CA ILE A 30 5.94 27.15 9.55
C ILE A 30 7.36 27.71 9.52
N TYR A 31 8.18 27.29 8.55
CA TYR A 31 9.53 27.80 8.38
C TYR A 31 9.53 29.32 8.23
N THR A 32 8.69 29.86 7.33
CA THR A 32 8.67 31.31 7.08
C THR A 32 8.22 32.10 8.30
N LEU A 33 7.21 31.62 9.03
CA LEU A 33 6.77 32.25 10.27
C LEU A 33 7.83 32.18 11.36
N SER A 34 8.60 31.09 11.44
CA SER A 34 9.67 30.91 12.42
C SER A 34 10.84 31.88 12.24
N LEU A 35 11.00 32.46 11.05
CA LEU A 35 12.01 33.48 10.78
C LEU A 35 11.71 34.81 11.50
N ASP A 36 10.46 35.06 11.89
CA ASP A 36 10.10 36.19 12.74
C ASP A 36 10.13 35.78 14.22
N PRO A 37 11.06 36.32 15.03
CA PRO A 37 11.14 36.01 16.46
C PRO A 37 9.87 36.36 17.24
N HIS A 38 8.99 37.22 16.71
CA HIS A 38 7.72 37.54 17.34
C HIS A 38 6.70 36.42 17.20
N PHE A 39 6.81 35.57 16.18
CA PHE A 39 5.88 34.48 15.92
C PHE A 39 6.32 33.16 16.52
N ALA A 40 7.63 32.93 16.66
CA ALA A 40 8.19 31.71 17.23
C ALA A 40 7.51 31.23 18.53
N PRO A 41 7.14 32.10 19.50
CA PRO A 41 6.45 31.66 20.72
C PRO A 41 5.07 31.03 20.51
N PHE A 42 4.43 31.23 19.35
CA PHE A 42 3.11 30.68 19.03
C PHE A 42 3.16 29.39 18.20
N LEU A 43 4.34 29.01 17.69
CA LEU A 43 4.51 27.86 16.81
C LEU A 43 4.79 26.54 17.56
N GLY A 44 4.97 26.58 18.88
CA GLY A 44 5.25 25.38 19.68
C GLY A 44 4.05 24.46 19.87
N ASP A 45 4.30 23.15 19.97
CA ASP A 45 3.27 22.09 19.95
C ASP A 45 2.21 22.19 21.06
N ASN A 46 2.55 22.81 22.20
CA ASN A 46 1.66 22.93 23.36
C ASN A 46 1.08 24.33 23.56
N VAL A 47 1.25 25.23 22.59
CA VAL A 47 0.77 26.61 22.72
C VAL A 47 -0.70 26.68 22.34
N GLN A 48 -1.52 27.11 23.29
CA GLN A 48 -2.95 27.30 23.09
C GLN A 48 -3.37 28.74 23.40
N TRP A 49 -4.37 29.21 22.67
CA TRP A 49 -5.03 30.49 22.89
C TRP A 49 -6.55 30.32 22.84
N GLN A 50 -7.28 31.29 23.40
CA GLN A 50 -8.73 31.28 23.35
C GLN A 50 -9.26 31.95 22.07
N LYS A 51 -10.50 31.62 21.71
CA LYS A 51 -11.21 32.27 20.60
C LYS A 51 -11.34 33.77 20.84
N LYS A 52 -11.24 34.57 19.76
CA LYS A 52 -11.52 36.01 19.85
C LYS A 52 -13.00 36.22 20.05
N THR A 53 -13.38 36.68 21.23
CA THR A 53 -14.75 37.08 21.53
C THR A 53 -14.78 38.52 21.99
N ARG A 54 -15.98 39.12 22.02
CA ARG A 54 -16.17 40.47 22.57
C ARG A 54 -15.74 40.56 24.04
N PHE A 55 -15.93 39.49 24.80
CA PHE A 55 -15.66 39.43 26.24
C PHE A 55 -14.25 38.91 26.57
N GLY A 56 -13.59 38.27 25.62
CA GLY A 56 -12.21 37.78 25.74
C GLY A 56 -11.34 38.26 24.58
N PRO A 57 -11.10 39.58 24.43
CA PRO A 57 -10.26 40.10 23.35
C PRO A 57 -8.80 39.66 23.48
N ASN A 58 -8.36 39.37 24.71
CA ASN A 58 -6.98 39.03 25.01
C ASN A 58 -6.65 37.54 24.82
N ARG A 59 -7.63 36.71 24.42
CA ARG A 59 -7.45 35.29 24.08
C ARG A 59 -6.76 34.45 25.17
N GLY A 60 -6.90 34.83 26.43
CA GLY A 60 -6.26 34.16 27.57
C GLY A 60 -4.81 34.58 27.84
N PHE A 61 -4.25 35.54 27.10
CA PHE A 61 -2.89 36.02 27.37
C PHE A 61 -2.80 36.92 28.60
N LEU A 62 -1.69 36.77 29.32
CA LEU A 62 -1.27 37.62 30.43
C LEU A 62 0.00 38.40 30.04
N ASN A 63 0.24 39.50 30.75
CA ASN A 63 1.50 40.24 30.65
C ASN A 63 2.66 39.34 31.09
N ASP A 64 3.83 39.53 30.50
CA ASP A 64 5.04 38.88 31.02
C ASP A 64 5.34 39.34 32.46
N GLY A 65 5.77 38.39 33.28
CA GLY A 65 6.11 38.62 34.67
C GLY A 65 7.54 39.14 34.85
N GLU A 66 7.98 39.16 36.10
CA GLU A 66 9.34 39.60 36.43
C GLU A 66 10.44 38.62 35.99
N ASP A 67 10.04 37.39 35.67
CA ASP A 67 10.86 36.29 35.15
C ASP A 67 11.42 36.55 33.76
N VAL A 68 10.82 37.47 33.00
CA VAL A 68 11.32 37.93 31.71
C VAL A 68 12.12 39.22 31.90
N ALA A 69 13.32 39.28 31.30
CA ALA A 69 14.14 40.50 31.30
C ALA A 69 13.33 41.70 30.81
N GLU A 70 13.44 42.84 31.49
CA GLU A 70 12.60 44.02 31.28
C GLU A 70 12.55 44.47 29.81
N ALA A 71 13.68 44.40 29.10
CA ALA A 71 13.80 44.74 27.68
C ALA A 71 12.98 43.84 26.73
N ASN A 72 12.58 42.65 27.17
CA ASN A 72 11.84 41.66 26.38
C ASN A 72 10.40 41.45 26.86
N ARG A 73 9.97 42.13 27.94
CA ARG A 73 8.62 41.98 28.48
C ARG A 73 7.58 42.48 27.47
N ARG A 74 6.56 41.66 27.25
CA ARG A 74 5.42 41.98 26.39
C ARG A 74 4.14 42.06 27.20
N THR A 75 3.30 43.04 26.85
CA THR A 75 1.94 43.09 27.36
C THR A 75 1.07 42.05 26.67
N ARG A 76 -0.05 41.69 27.28
CA ARG A 76 -1.06 40.82 26.67
C ARG A 76 -1.56 41.38 25.34
N GLU A 77 -1.70 42.70 25.20
CA GLU A 77 -2.13 43.34 23.97
C GLU A 77 -1.07 43.19 22.86
N GLN A 78 0.21 43.33 23.21
CA GLN A 78 1.30 43.10 22.25
C GLN A 78 1.34 41.64 21.79
N LYS A 79 1.19 40.68 22.71
CA LYS A 79 1.10 39.24 22.38
C LYS A 79 -0.08 38.95 21.44
N VAL A 80 -1.25 39.51 21.72
CA VAL A 80 -2.45 39.37 20.87
C VAL A 80 -2.21 39.98 19.50
N SER A 81 -1.61 41.16 19.42
CA SER A 81 -1.30 41.81 18.14
C SER A 81 -0.37 40.94 17.29
N MET A 82 0.67 40.37 17.90
CA MET A 82 1.61 39.47 17.19
C MET A 82 0.93 38.19 16.72
N LEU A 83 0.09 37.58 17.57
CA LEU A 83 -0.70 36.41 17.18
C LEU A 83 -1.64 36.75 16.00
N GLU A 84 -2.31 37.90 16.03
CA GLU A 84 -3.24 38.29 14.96
C GLU A 84 -2.55 38.54 13.62
N LEU A 85 -1.31 39.07 13.64
CA LEU A 85 -0.48 39.19 12.45
C LEU A 85 -0.11 37.80 11.90
N MET A 86 0.36 36.89 12.77
CA MET A 86 0.70 35.52 12.39
C MET A 86 -0.50 34.79 11.77
N LEU A 87 -1.65 34.80 12.44
CA LEU A 87 -2.89 34.18 11.94
C LEU A 87 -3.37 34.84 10.66
N GLY A 88 -3.20 36.16 10.53
CA GLY A 88 -3.49 36.92 9.32
C GLY A 88 -2.63 36.48 8.13
N GLN A 89 -1.35 36.19 8.36
CA GLN A 89 -0.44 35.69 7.33
C GLN A 89 -0.84 34.28 6.88
N ILE A 90 -1.13 33.36 7.80
CA ILE A 90 -1.63 32.01 7.46
C ILE A 90 -2.92 32.13 6.61
N ALA A 91 -3.86 32.97 7.04
CA ALA A 91 -5.11 33.17 6.31
C ALA A 91 -4.92 33.80 4.92
N ASN A 92 -3.87 34.58 4.69
CA ASN A 92 -3.57 35.14 3.36
C ASN A 92 -3.12 34.05 2.37
N TYR A 93 -2.42 33.02 2.86
CA TYR A 93 -1.95 31.89 2.05
C TYR A 93 -2.90 30.68 2.06
N CYS A 94 -4.00 30.75 2.84
CA CYS A 94 -5.04 29.74 2.89
C CYS A 94 -6.42 30.37 2.55
N PRO A 95 -6.66 30.77 1.29
CA PRO A 95 -7.90 31.43 0.90
C PRO A 95 -9.12 30.49 0.88
N VAL A 96 -8.89 29.17 0.91
CA VAL A 96 -9.94 28.14 0.84
C VAL A 96 -10.71 27.99 2.15
N ILE A 97 -10.11 28.36 3.28
CA ILE A 97 -10.77 28.39 4.59
C ILE A 97 -11.20 29.82 4.91
N SER A 98 -12.37 29.96 5.53
CA SER A 98 -12.83 31.26 6.02
C SER A 98 -11.79 31.91 6.94
N ARG A 99 -11.42 33.16 6.63
CA ARG A 99 -10.49 33.95 7.44
C ARG A 99 -10.91 34.01 8.92
N ASN A 100 -12.20 34.08 9.22
CA ASN A 100 -12.67 34.10 10.62
C ASN A 100 -12.41 32.76 11.33
N THR A 101 -12.44 31.64 10.61
CA THR A 101 -12.11 30.34 11.18
C THR A 101 -10.66 30.32 11.64
N ILE A 102 -9.74 30.78 10.79
CA ILE A 102 -8.29 30.84 11.11
C ILE A 102 -8.00 31.91 12.16
N VAL A 103 -8.51 33.14 11.98
CA VAL A 103 -8.11 34.28 12.80
C VAL A 103 -8.88 34.31 14.12
N LYS A 104 -10.20 34.08 14.14
CA LYS A 104 -11.03 34.28 15.35
C LYS A 104 -11.32 32.99 16.10
N ASN A 105 -11.58 31.90 15.38
CA ASN A 105 -12.12 30.67 15.97
C ASN A 105 -11.05 29.63 16.32
N SER A 106 -9.85 29.75 15.76
CA SER A 106 -8.74 28.86 16.10
C SER A 106 -8.31 29.03 17.54
N THR A 107 -7.79 27.94 18.12
CA THR A 107 -7.30 27.88 19.51
C THR A 107 -5.87 27.38 19.63
N SER A 108 -5.28 26.93 18.52
CA SER A 108 -3.88 26.55 18.41
C SER A 108 -3.50 26.52 16.93
N ILE A 109 -2.20 26.41 16.64
CA ILE A 109 -1.74 26.27 15.25
C ILE A 109 -2.16 24.91 14.68
N GLU A 110 -2.15 23.87 15.52
CA GLU A 110 -2.60 22.53 15.15
C GLU A 110 -4.09 22.49 14.81
N ASN A 111 -4.93 23.24 15.53
CA ASN A 111 -6.34 23.38 15.18
C ASN A 111 -6.56 23.95 13.77
N ILE A 112 -5.67 24.84 13.31
CA ILE A 112 -5.71 25.39 11.95
C ILE A 112 -5.36 24.32 10.93
N TRP A 113 -4.26 23.58 11.16
CA TRP A 113 -3.84 22.48 10.28
C TRP A 113 -4.93 21.43 10.14
N GLN A 114 -5.54 21.02 11.25
CA GLN A 114 -6.67 20.09 11.20
C GLN A 114 -7.86 20.62 10.44
N THR A 115 -8.21 21.90 10.63
CA THR A 115 -9.30 22.52 9.87
C THR A 115 -9.04 22.47 8.36
N ILE A 116 -7.79 22.70 7.93
CA ILE A 116 -7.41 22.64 6.51
C ILE A 116 -7.43 21.20 6.01
N ARG A 117 -6.87 20.24 6.76
CA ARG A 117 -6.93 18.81 6.42
C ARG A 117 -8.36 18.31 6.24
N LEU A 118 -9.25 18.69 7.16
CA LEU A 118 -10.68 18.35 7.11
C LEU A 118 -11.34 18.90 5.84
N HIS A 119 -10.99 20.10 5.40
CA HIS A 119 -11.55 20.70 4.19
C HIS A 119 -11.22 19.91 2.92
N TYR A 120 -10.00 19.38 2.82
CA TYR A 120 -9.58 18.56 1.68
C TYR A 120 -9.93 17.08 1.82
N GLY A 121 -10.44 16.65 2.97
CA GLY A 121 -10.65 15.23 3.25
C GLY A 121 -9.36 14.44 3.47
N PHE A 122 -8.25 15.10 3.84
CA PHE A 122 -6.97 14.46 4.18
C PHE A 122 -6.99 13.73 5.53
N GLN A 123 -8.17 13.53 6.11
CA GLN A 123 -8.28 12.70 7.31
C GLN A 123 -7.98 11.27 6.88
N SER A 124 -7.03 10.61 7.55
CA SER A 124 -7.06 9.17 7.63
C SER A 124 -8.47 8.84 8.12
N THR A 125 -9.25 8.12 7.32
CA THR A 125 -10.57 7.61 7.72
C THR A 125 -10.46 6.09 7.75
N GLY A 126 -11.22 5.43 8.61
CA GLY A 126 -11.29 3.96 8.56
C GLY A 126 -11.72 3.43 7.19
N ALA A 127 -12.45 4.25 6.41
CA ALA A 127 -12.80 3.95 5.02
C ALA A 127 -11.60 4.06 4.07
N HIS A 128 -10.77 5.10 4.19
CA HIS A 128 -9.57 5.26 3.37
C HIS A 128 -8.64 4.05 3.50
N PHE A 129 -8.50 3.46 4.70
CA PHE A 129 -7.70 2.24 4.87
C PHE A 129 -8.20 1.06 4.02
N ILE A 130 -9.51 0.99 3.71
CA ILE A 130 -10.09 -0.06 2.85
C ILE A 130 -9.62 0.10 1.40
N ASP A 131 -9.33 1.32 0.96
CA ASP A 131 -8.83 1.59 -0.41
C ASP A 131 -7.46 0.94 -0.67
N PHE A 132 -6.78 0.46 0.36
CA PHE A 132 -5.59 -0.40 0.22
C PHE A 132 -5.85 -1.61 -0.68
N ALA A 133 -7.07 -2.16 -0.64
CA ALA A 133 -7.46 -3.30 -1.45
C ALA A 133 -7.48 -3.02 -2.96
N ALA A 134 -7.54 -1.74 -3.37
CA ALA A 134 -7.48 -1.34 -4.77
C ALA A 134 -6.03 -1.27 -5.31
N ILE A 135 -5.03 -1.29 -4.42
CA ILE A 135 -3.62 -1.30 -4.82
C ILE A 135 -3.30 -2.64 -5.48
N HIS A 136 -2.89 -2.58 -6.74
CA HIS A 136 -2.41 -3.70 -7.51
C HIS A 136 -1.19 -3.29 -8.33
N PHE A 137 -0.48 -4.28 -8.87
CA PHE A 137 0.67 -4.06 -9.74
C PHE A 137 0.20 -3.66 -11.14
N GLU A 138 0.63 -2.49 -11.62
CA GLU A 138 0.15 -1.91 -12.88
C GLU A 138 0.97 -2.40 -14.09
N PRO A 139 0.39 -2.44 -15.31
CA PRO A 139 1.13 -2.81 -16.51
C PRO A 139 2.30 -1.84 -16.78
N ASN A 140 3.52 -2.38 -16.91
CA ASN A 140 4.78 -1.63 -17.10
C ASN A 140 5.25 -0.82 -15.89
N GLU A 141 4.66 -1.03 -14.72
CA GLU A 141 5.16 -0.46 -13.48
C GLU A 141 6.44 -1.17 -13.04
N ARG A 142 7.40 -0.42 -12.47
CA ARG A 142 8.56 -1.03 -11.83
C ARG A 142 8.14 -1.57 -10.47
N PRO A 143 8.59 -2.76 -10.05
CA PRO A 143 8.29 -3.27 -8.71
C PRO A 143 8.61 -2.28 -7.58
N GLU A 144 9.66 -1.48 -7.72
CA GLU A 144 10.00 -0.43 -6.74
C GLU A 144 8.90 0.64 -6.63
N ASP A 145 8.30 1.06 -7.75
CA ASP A 145 7.26 2.09 -7.75
C ASP A 145 6.01 1.57 -7.00
N LEU A 146 5.65 0.30 -7.18
CA LEU A 146 4.61 -0.37 -6.40
C LEU A 146 4.94 -0.35 -4.89
N TYR A 147 6.18 -0.66 -4.51
CA TYR A 147 6.61 -0.61 -3.11
C TYR A 147 6.42 0.80 -2.53
N GLN A 148 6.83 1.84 -3.25
CA GLN A 148 6.67 3.23 -2.81
C GLN A 148 5.19 3.61 -2.65
N ARG A 149 4.30 3.16 -3.54
CA ARG A 149 2.85 3.39 -3.39
C ARG A 149 2.27 2.71 -2.16
N ILE A 150 2.66 1.46 -1.88
CA ILE A 150 2.22 0.73 -0.68
C ILE A 150 2.75 1.43 0.57
N MET A 151 4.03 1.81 0.59
CA MET A 151 4.66 2.47 1.74
C MET A 151 3.99 3.81 2.03
N ALA A 152 3.85 4.68 1.01
CA ALA A 152 3.20 5.98 1.16
C ALA A 152 1.75 5.84 1.66
N PHE A 153 1.00 4.87 1.12
CA PHE A 153 -0.35 4.61 1.60
C PHE A 153 -0.36 4.22 3.09
N VAL A 154 0.54 3.34 3.52
CA VAL A 154 0.60 2.93 4.94
C VAL A 154 1.01 4.10 5.83
N GLU A 155 2.01 4.89 5.42
CA GLU A 155 2.43 6.11 6.14
C GLU A 155 1.30 7.14 6.28
N ASP A 156 0.48 7.31 5.23
CA ASP A 156 -0.68 8.21 5.24
C ASP A 156 -1.83 7.72 6.15
N ASN A 157 -1.82 6.42 6.51
CA ASN A 157 -2.81 5.82 7.38
C ASN A 157 -2.32 5.57 8.81
N LEU A 158 -1.06 5.91 9.14
CA LEU A 158 -0.58 5.91 10.52
C LEU A 158 -1.43 6.88 11.34
N LEU A 159 -1.97 6.40 12.47
CA LEU A 159 -2.85 7.19 13.31
C LEU A 159 -2.07 8.31 13.98
N ARG A 160 -2.63 9.52 13.98
CA ARG A 160 -2.03 10.67 14.64
C ARG A 160 -3.01 11.26 15.64
N ARG A 161 -2.49 11.89 16.70
CA ARG A 161 -3.29 12.53 17.76
C ARG A 161 -4.25 13.59 17.23
N ASP A 162 -3.87 14.18 16.10
CA ASP A 162 -4.58 15.26 15.45
C ASP A 162 -5.76 14.76 14.59
N THR A 163 -5.84 13.45 14.33
CA THR A 163 -6.95 12.83 13.60
C THR A 163 -8.21 12.77 14.45
N GLN A 164 -9.38 12.93 13.81
CA GLN A 164 -10.68 12.74 14.48
C GLN A 164 -11.11 11.26 14.56
N ILE A 165 -10.18 10.32 14.30
CA ILE A 165 -10.44 8.89 14.43
C ILE A 165 -10.32 8.47 15.90
N THR A 166 -11.19 7.55 16.31
CA THR A 166 -11.01 6.79 17.55
C THR A 166 -10.58 5.36 17.24
N HIS A 167 -9.66 4.81 18.04
CA HIS A 167 -9.30 3.40 18.01
C HIS A 167 -9.83 2.70 19.26
N HIS A 168 -10.59 1.61 19.10
CA HIS A 168 -11.30 0.92 20.20
C HIS A 168 -12.17 1.83 21.08
N GLY A 169 -12.74 2.89 20.48
CA GLY A 169 -13.56 3.88 21.18
C GLY A 169 -12.76 4.92 21.99
N GLY A 170 -11.42 4.82 22.01
CA GLY A 170 -10.53 5.81 22.60
C GLY A 170 -9.99 6.79 21.56
N ALA A 171 -9.67 8.01 21.99
CA ALA A 171 -8.91 8.96 21.17
C ALA A 171 -7.46 8.49 21.02
N ILE A 172 -6.79 8.95 19.96
CA ILE A 172 -5.38 8.66 19.73
C ILE A 172 -4.54 9.58 20.62
N GLU A 173 -3.74 8.99 21.51
CA GLU A 173 -2.95 9.73 22.51
C GLU A 173 -1.50 10.00 22.09
N GLU A 174 -0.98 9.24 21.13
CA GLU A 174 0.36 9.35 20.56
C GLU A 174 0.33 9.15 19.05
N ASP A 175 1.26 9.81 18.34
CA ASP A 175 1.38 9.62 16.90
C ASP A 175 2.00 8.25 16.63
N GLU A 176 1.35 7.44 15.81
CA GLU A 176 1.82 6.11 15.44
C GLU A 176 3.08 6.22 14.59
N GLU A 177 4.06 5.39 14.92
CA GLU A 177 5.27 5.22 14.15
C GLU A 177 5.21 3.93 13.33
N MET A 178 5.91 3.92 12.19
CA MET A 178 6.05 2.72 11.38
C MET A 178 6.79 1.63 12.18
N THR A 179 6.05 0.63 12.66
CA THR A 179 6.64 -0.47 13.44
C THR A 179 7.32 -1.51 12.55
N PRO A 180 8.34 -2.24 13.04
CA PRO A 180 8.99 -3.30 12.26
C PRO A 180 8.03 -4.38 11.74
N SER A 181 6.95 -4.65 12.47
CA SER A 181 5.91 -5.59 12.02
C SER A 181 5.13 -5.03 10.84
N LEU A 182 4.77 -3.75 10.87
CA LEU A 182 4.06 -3.08 9.78
C LEU A 182 4.94 -3.00 8.53
N GLU A 183 6.23 -2.68 8.67
CA GLU A 183 7.19 -2.75 7.55
C GLU A 183 7.25 -4.16 6.93
N ASN A 184 7.25 -5.22 7.75
CA ASN A 184 7.21 -6.59 7.24
C ASN A 184 5.94 -6.88 6.45
N PHE A 185 4.78 -6.35 6.89
CA PHE A 185 3.53 -6.48 6.15
C PHE A 185 3.56 -5.70 4.83
N VAL A 186 4.17 -4.52 4.78
CA VAL A 186 4.39 -3.77 3.54
C VAL A 186 5.18 -4.62 2.55
N VAL A 187 6.33 -5.17 2.96
CA VAL A 187 7.18 -5.98 2.06
C VAL A 187 6.48 -7.27 1.65
N LEU A 188 5.77 -7.95 2.56
CA LEU A 188 5.02 -9.16 2.22
C LEU A 188 3.90 -8.87 1.20
N THR A 189 3.20 -7.76 1.37
CA THR A 189 2.14 -7.33 0.43
C THR A 189 2.73 -7.00 -0.92
N TRP A 190 3.83 -6.26 -0.95
CA TRP A 190 4.58 -5.96 -2.17
C TRP A 190 4.94 -7.22 -2.95
N LEU A 191 5.56 -8.22 -2.29
CA LEU A 191 5.89 -9.50 -2.94
C LEU A 191 4.65 -10.22 -3.49
N ARG A 192 3.56 -10.25 -2.71
CA ARG A 192 2.31 -10.92 -3.10
C ARG A 192 1.64 -10.27 -4.31
N LEU A 193 1.68 -8.94 -4.40
CA LEU A 193 1.07 -8.18 -5.50
C LEU A 193 1.87 -8.28 -6.80
N ILE A 194 3.20 -8.49 -6.73
CA ILE A 194 4.03 -8.79 -7.90
C ILE A 194 3.71 -10.19 -8.43
N HIS A 195 3.73 -11.21 -7.56
CA HIS A 195 3.43 -12.59 -7.95
C HIS A 195 3.01 -13.44 -6.75
N THR A 196 1.96 -14.24 -6.91
CA THR A 196 1.34 -14.99 -5.80
C THR A 196 2.27 -16.01 -5.12
N ASP A 197 3.21 -16.59 -5.87
CA ASP A 197 4.19 -17.56 -5.36
C ASP A 197 5.54 -16.94 -4.95
N LEU A 198 5.76 -15.65 -5.20
CA LEU A 198 7.04 -14.98 -4.86
C LEU A 198 7.36 -15.01 -3.36
N PRO A 199 6.42 -14.81 -2.42
CA PRO A 199 6.72 -14.96 -0.99
C PRO A 199 7.26 -16.34 -0.61
N LYS A 200 6.78 -17.41 -1.25
CA LYS A 200 7.26 -18.78 -1.00
C LYS A 200 8.69 -18.95 -1.50
N LEU A 201 8.99 -18.44 -2.69
CA LEU A 201 10.33 -18.50 -3.27
C LEU A 201 11.33 -17.68 -2.45
N VAL A 202 10.95 -16.48 -2.01
CA VAL A 202 11.79 -15.64 -1.12
C VAL A 202 12.08 -16.36 0.19
N LYS A 203 11.07 -17.00 0.81
CA LYS A 203 11.27 -17.81 2.02
C LYS A 203 12.24 -18.98 1.79
N GLN A 204 12.21 -19.60 0.61
CA GLN A 204 13.12 -20.70 0.26
C GLN A 204 14.56 -20.20 0.02
N ARG A 205 14.72 -19.08 -0.68
CA ARG A 205 16.02 -18.50 -1.07
C ARG A 205 16.74 -17.84 0.09
N TYR A 206 16.02 -17.05 0.91
CA TYR A 206 16.58 -16.23 1.99
C TYR A 206 16.28 -16.79 3.38
N GLY A 207 15.97 -18.09 3.47
CA GLY A 207 15.56 -18.73 4.72
C GLY A 207 16.63 -18.70 5.81
N THR A 208 17.91 -18.53 5.45
CA THR A 208 19.03 -18.36 6.38
C THR A 208 19.07 -16.96 6.99
N GLU A 209 18.92 -15.93 6.18
CA GLU A 209 18.92 -14.51 6.54
C GLU A 209 17.70 -14.17 7.40
N LEU A 210 16.54 -14.73 7.02
CA LEU A 210 15.27 -14.56 7.74
C LEU A 210 15.28 -15.16 9.16
N ARG A 211 16.33 -15.89 9.56
CA ARG A 211 16.49 -16.35 10.96
C ARG A 211 16.95 -15.23 11.90
N SER A 212 17.63 -14.22 11.37
CA SER A 212 18.22 -13.14 12.18
C SER A 212 17.86 -11.74 11.71
N ARG A 213 17.23 -11.60 10.54
CA ARG A 213 16.80 -10.32 9.96
C ARG A 213 15.32 -10.35 9.62
N THR A 214 14.67 -9.19 9.69
CA THR A 214 13.27 -9.06 9.27
C THR A 214 13.14 -9.13 7.75
N LEU A 215 11.92 -9.40 7.26
CA LEU A 215 11.63 -9.35 5.82
C LEU A 215 11.89 -7.94 5.26
N SER A 216 11.51 -6.90 6.02
CA SER A 216 11.81 -5.50 5.69
C SER A 216 13.31 -5.26 5.53
N SER A 217 14.12 -5.80 6.45
CA SER A 217 15.59 -5.64 6.45
C SER A 217 16.27 -6.28 5.24
N ILE A 218 15.70 -7.35 4.65
CA ILE A 218 16.28 -8.03 3.48
C ILE A 218 15.67 -7.59 2.13
N LYS A 219 14.75 -6.62 2.15
CA LYS A 219 14.11 -6.10 0.95
C LYS A 219 15.12 -5.62 -0.10
N PRO A 220 16.23 -4.93 0.22
CA PRO A 220 17.23 -4.53 -0.77
C PRO A 220 17.79 -5.72 -1.56
N GLU A 221 18.15 -6.80 -0.87
CA GLU A 221 18.69 -8.02 -1.48
C GLU A 221 17.64 -8.74 -2.34
N VAL A 222 16.39 -8.80 -1.87
CA VAL A 222 15.28 -9.38 -2.63
C VAL A 222 14.98 -8.55 -3.87
N SER A 223 15.00 -7.22 -3.75
CA SER A 223 14.77 -6.29 -4.86
C SER A 223 15.86 -6.41 -5.93
N GLN A 224 17.13 -6.57 -5.53
CA GLN A 224 18.23 -6.76 -6.45
C GLN A 224 18.13 -8.07 -7.23
N ALA A 225 17.63 -9.14 -6.59
CA ALA A 225 17.47 -10.46 -7.21
C ALA A 225 16.12 -10.64 -7.92
N LEU A 226 15.24 -9.63 -7.91
CA LEU A 226 13.83 -9.80 -8.24
C LEU A 226 13.60 -10.33 -9.65
N ASP A 227 14.30 -9.81 -10.65
CA ASP A 227 14.17 -10.28 -12.03
C ASP A 227 14.54 -11.77 -12.16
N SER A 228 15.59 -12.20 -11.46
CA SER A 228 16.00 -13.62 -11.44
C SER A 228 14.97 -14.50 -10.75
N LEU A 229 14.38 -14.03 -9.65
CA LEU A 229 13.31 -14.75 -8.95
C LEU A 229 12.06 -14.89 -9.83
N LEU A 230 11.71 -13.85 -10.58
CA LEU A 230 10.58 -13.88 -11.50
C LEU A 230 10.82 -14.80 -12.70
N GLU A 231 12.04 -14.82 -13.24
CA GLU A 231 12.43 -15.76 -14.30
C GLU A 231 12.35 -17.22 -13.82
N GLU A 232 12.80 -17.50 -12.59
CA GLU A 232 12.68 -18.83 -11.98
C GLU A 232 11.22 -19.28 -11.82
N LEU A 233 10.33 -18.37 -11.42
CA LEU A 233 8.90 -18.65 -11.30
C LEU A 233 8.29 -18.99 -12.67
N ARG A 234 8.60 -18.20 -13.72
CA ARG A 234 8.15 -18.48 -15.09
C ARG A 234 8.62 -19.85 -15.58
N ASN A 235 9.90 -20.16 -15.39
CA ASN A 235 10.47 -21.44 -15.78
C ASN A 235 9.82 -22.63 -15.03
N SER A 236 9.49 -22.44 -13.75
CA SER A 236 8.78 -23.44 -12.93
C SER A 236 7.36 -23.69 -13.42
N GLU A 237 6.64 -22.63 -13.82
CA GLU A 237 5.30 -22.71 -14.39
C GLU A 237 5.32 -23.41 -15.76
N ASP A 238 6.22 -23.03 -16.65
CA ASP A 238 6.38 -23.66 -17.95
C ASP A 238 6.70 -25.16 -17.81
N ALA A 239 7.58 -25.52 -16.88
CA ALA A 239 7.90 -26.92 -16.60
C ALA A 239 6.72 -27.71 -16.02
N LYS A 240 5.79 -27.07 -15.30
CA LYS A 240 4.55 -27.71 -14.84
C LYS A 240 3.57 -27.90 -16.00
N VAL A 241 3.40 -26.90 -16.86
CA VAL A 241 2.54 -26.96 -18.05
C VAL A 241 3.01 -28.06 -19.01
N MET A 242 4.31 -28.11 -19.31
CA MET A 242 4.91 -29.12 -20.20
C MET A 242 4.79 -30.55 -19.63
N ARG A 243 4.89 -30.72 -18.31
CA ARG A 243 4.63 -32.01 -17.65
C ARG A 243 3.16 -32.41 -17.69
N ALA A 244 2.24 -31.47 -17.48
CA ALA A 244 0.81 -31.73 -17.60
C ALA A 244 0.44 -32.15 -19.03
N ALA A 245 1.00 -31.48 -20.04
CA ALA A 245 0.79 -31.80 -21.45
C ALA A 245 1.36 -33.17 -21.84
N THR A 246 2.52 -33.57 -21.30
CA THR A 246 3.12 -34.89 -21.57
C THR A 246 2.44 -36.02 -20.79
N SER A 247 1.86 -35.75 -19.62
CA SER A 247 1.09 -36.74 -18.84
C SER A 247 -0.24 -37.17 -19.50
N ASN A 248 -0.75 -36.38 -20.46
CA ASN A 248 -1.92 -36.73 -21.26
C ASN A 248 -1.63 -37.66 -22.45
N PHE A 249 -0.37 -38.08 -22.64
CA PHE A 249 -0.03 -39.15 -23.58
C PHE A 249 0.02 -40.49 -22.86
N PRO A 250 -0.73 -41.53 -23.30
CA PRO A 250 -0.73 -42.83 -22.64
C PRO A 250 0.61 -43.53 -22.88
N ALA A 251 1.55 -43.40 -21.93
CA ALA A 251 2.82 -44.11 -21.94
C ALA A 251 2.60 -45.60 -21.65
N LYS A 252 2.82 -46.44 -22.66
CA LYS A 252 2.88 -47.91 -22.53
C LYS A 252 4.18 -48.34 -21.84
N SER A 253 4.04 -49.37 -21.00
CA SER A 253 5.06 -50.13 -20.25
C SER A 253 5.50 -49.47 -18.93
N LYS A 254 5.45 -50.17 -17.79
CA LYS A 254 6.29 -51.33 -17.51
C LYS A 254 5.59 -52.46 -16.73
N PHE A 255 6.10 -53.66 -17.00
CA PHE A 255 6.17 -54.84 -16.15
C PHE A 255 6.03 -54.57 -14.65
N VAL A 256 5.06 -55.23 -14.02
CA VAL A 256 5.10 -55.63 -12.61
C VAL A 256 4.58 -57.06 -12.53
N HIS A 257 5.39 -57.91 -11.93
CA HIS A 257 5.12 -59.28 -11.56
C HIS A 257 4.07 -59.29 -10.42
N GLU A 258 3.33 -60.38 -10.31
CA GLU A 258 2.60 -60.85 -9.10
C GLU A 258 1.06 -60.77 -9.11
N GLU A 259 0.52 -61.99 -9.25
CA GLU A 259 -0.67 -62.60 -8.64
C GLU A 259 -2.10 -62.06 -8.88
N LYS A 260 -2.67 -62.62 -9.95
CA LYS A 260 -3.92 -63.40 -9.96
C LYS A 260 -5.07 -62.88 -9.09
N LEU A 261 -5.82 -61.91 -9.63
CA LEU A 261 -7.25 -61.81 -9.35
C LEU A 261 -8.05 -61.63 -10.65
N LYS A 262 -9.10 -62.44 -10.74
CA LYS A 262 -9.97 -62.71 -11.90
C LYS A 262 -10.67 -61.44 -12.38
N LEU A 263 -10.46 -61.06 -13.64
CA LEU A 263 -11.32 -60.11 -14.35
C LEU A 263 -11.70 -60.67 -15.73
N SER A 264 -13.01 -60.79 -15.93
CA SER A 264 -13.70 -61.24 -17.12
C SER A 264 -13.42 -60.32 -18.31
N TYR A 265 -12.74 -60.82 -19.35
CA TYR A 265 -12.62 -60.14 -20.64
C TYR A 265 -13.94 -60.27 -21.44
N PRO A 266 -14.40 -59.22 -22.15
CA PRO A 266 -15.49 -59.36 -23.10
C PRO A 266 -15.01 -60.25 -24.25
N ARG A 267 -15.70 -61.37 -24.49
CA ARG A 267 -15.45 -62.24 -25.65
C ARG A 267 -15.66 -61.42 -26.92
N SER A 268 -14.60 -61.18 -27.70
CA SER A 268 -14.75 -60.64 -29.06
C SER A 268 -15.58 -61.65 -29.87
N ILE A 269 -16.79 -61.25 -30.24
CA ILE A 269 -17.66 -62.04 -31.09
C ILE A 269 -16.99 -62.05 -32.47
N LYS A 270 -16.54 -63.23 -32.90
CA LYS A 270 -15.98 -63.43 -34.24
C LYS A 270 -17.07 -63.08 -35.25
N SER A 271 -16.91 -62.03 -36.05
CA SER A 271 -17.85 -61.69 -37.13
C SER A 271 -17.12 -61.46 -38.45
N CYS A 272 -17.48 -62.19 -39.49
CA CYS A 272 -16.92 -62.08 -40.84
C CYS A 272 -17.65 -60.96 -41.60
N PRO A 273 -16.96 -59.89 -41.99
CA PRO A 273 -17.61 -58.73 -42.64
C PRO A 273 -18.26 -59.07 -43.99
N LEU A 274 -17.72 -60.02 -44.75
CA LEU A 274 -18.31 -60.47 -46.03
C LEU A 274 -19.64 -61.21 -45.83
N CYS A 275 -19.69 -62.12 -44.86
CA CYS A 275 -20.90 -62.87 -44.56
C CYS A 275 -21.96 -62.00 -43.88
N LYS A 276 -21.53 -61.05 -43.05
CA LYS A 276 -22.41 -60.05 -42.43
C LYS A 276 -23.09 -59.15 -43.46
N ALA A 277 -22.35 -58.66 -44.46
CA ALA A 277 -22.88 -57.79 -45.50
C ALA A 277 -23.89 -58.49 -46.44
N THR A 278 -23.86 -59.82 -46.50
CA THR A 278 -24.71 -60.64 -47.37
C THR A 278 -25.82 -61.39 -46.61
N GLY A 279 -25.99 -61.11 -45.32
CA GLY A 279 -27.01 -61.75 -44.47
C GLY A 279 -26.77 -63.23 -44.15
N ARG A 280 -25.52 -63.70 -44.26
CA ARG A 280 -25.12 -65.10 -44.04
C ARG A 280 -24.57 -65.30 -42.62
N PRO A 281 -24.47 -66.56 -42.12
CA PRO A 281 -23.86 -66.85 -40.83
C PRO A 281 -22.42 -66.33 -40.75
N ASP A 282 -22.21 -65.31 -39.90
CA ASP A 282 -20.98 -64.52 -39.87
C ASP A 282 -20.05 -64.88 -38.71
N ARG A 283 -20.39 -65.88 -37.88
CA ARG A 283 -19.64 -66.25 -36.65
C ARG A 283 -18.27 -66.94 -36.88
N HIS A 284 -17.42 -66.35 -37.72
CA HIS A 284 -16.07 -66.81 -38.04
C HIS A 284 -15.17 -65.63 -38.42
N PHE A 285 -13.86 -65.88 -38.55
CA PHE A 285 -12.92 -64.86 -39.04
C PHE A 285 -12.88 -64.83 -40.56
N LEU A 286 -12.65 -63.65 -41.14
CA LEU A 286 -12.53 -63.46 -42.59
C LEU A 286 -11.55 -64.46 -43.22
N SER A 287 -10.41 -64.72 -42.58
CA SER A 287 -9.37 -65.65 -43.05
C SER A 287 -9.82 -67.11 -43.19
N LYS A 288 -10.97 -67.49 -42.60
CA LYS A 288 -11.56 -68.84 -42.69
C LYS A 288 -12.88 -68.85 -43.47
N CYS A 289 -13.20 -67.76 -44.17
CA CYS A 289 -14.44 -67.64 -44.93
C CYS A 289 -14.39 -68.53 -46.18
N SER A 290 -15.34 -69.46 -46.32
CA SER A 290 -15.48 -70.37 -47.45
C SER A 290 -15.81 -69.68 -48.78
N PHE A 291 -16.20 -68.42 -48.74
CA PHE A 291 -16.56 -67.60 -49.91
C PHE A 291 -15.42 -66.69 -50.38
N LEU A 292 -14.24 -66.78 -49.77
CA LEU A 292 -13.05 -66.12 -50.31
C LEU A 292 -12.54 -66.88 -51.54
N PRO A 293 -12.25 -66.20 -52.66
CA PRO A 293 -11.61 -66.84 -53.81
C PRO A 293 -10.25 -67.40 -53.41
N LYS A 294 -9.97 -68.67 -53.71
CA LYS A 294 -8.65 -69.26 -53.52
C LYS A 294 -7.71 -68.67 -54.57
N ILE A 295 -6.80 -67.80 -54.15
CA ILE A 295 -5.69 -67.36 -54.99
C ILE A 295 -4.68 -68.52 -54.99
N HIS A 296 -4.50 -69.18 -56.14
CA HIS A 296 -3.41 -70.12 -56.33
C HIS A 296 -2.12 -69.31 -56.57
N GLY A 297 -1.18 -69.42 -55.63
CA GLY A 297 0.20 -68.96 -55.71
C GLY A 297 1.05 -69.93 -54.92
#